data_AF-A0A015M535-F1
#
_entry.id   AF-A0A015M535-F1
#
_cell.length_a   1.000
_cell.length_b   1.000
_cell.length_c   1.000
_cell.angle_alpha   90.00
_cell.angle_beta   90.00
_cell.angle_gamma   90.00
#
_symmetry.space_group_name_H-M   'P 1'
#
loop_
_entity.id
_entity.type
_entity.pdbx_description
1 polymer ?
#
loop_
_entity_poly.entity_id
_entity_poly.type
_entity_poly.pdbx_seq_one_letter_code
_entity_poly.pdbx_strand_id
1 'polypeptide(L)'
;MSGVILSIPWTLLDFILDALFVKNQGKDVPSLYVPSIIFLIGPVIVNIVLSLMIIINEKKKGSTEFRRWFYDNSSFAATAAVLAGADMSTLKLLYSEIFRMKKFNAPFSDDSKTMILWGCVISSIIADIPQFVIQVCKK
;
A
#
# COMPACT_ATOMS: atom_id res chain seq x y z
N MET A 1 -14.36 -4.31 10.24
CA MET A 1 -14.76 -3.07 9.51
C MET A 1 -14.11 -1.80 10.06
N SER A 2 -13.85 -1.66 11.37
CA SER A 2 -13.25 -0.43 11.95
C SER A 2 -11.78 -0.16 11.60
N GLY A 3 -10.97 -1.20 11.31
CA GLY A 3 -9.53 -1.04 11.10
C GLY A 3 -9.10 -0.38 9.78
N VAL A 4 -9.91 -0.48 8.71
CA VAL A 4 -9.53 0.04 7.38
C VAL A 4 -9.71 1.57 7.29
N ILE A 5 -10.61 2.14 8.09
CA ILE A 5 -10.81 3.60 8.12
C ILE A 5 -9.62 4.29 8.78
N LEU A 6 -9.06 3.67 9.82
CA LEU A 6 -7.88 4.17 10.52
C LEU A 6 -6.58 3.88 9.79
N SER A 7 -6.58 3.03 8.75
CA SER A 7 -5.35 2.70 8.04
C SER A 7 -4.83 3.90 7.25
N ILE A 8 -5.68 4.67 6.56
CA ILE A 8 -5.20 5.81 5.73
C ILE A 8 -4.44 6.86 6.55
N PRO A 9 -5.00 7.42 7.65
CA PRO A 9 -4.29 8.43 8.42
C PRO A 9 -2.99 7.87 9.02
N TRP A 10 -3.01 6.61 9.44
CA TRP A 10 -1.85 5.93 10.02
C TRP A 10 -0.73 5.71 9.00
N THR A 11 -1.05 5.17 7.82
CA THR A 11 -0.12 4.99 6.70
C THR A 11 0.53 6.32 6.28
N LEU A 12 -0.26 7.40 6.20
CA LEU A 12 0.27 8.72 5.85
C LEU A 12 1.23 9.25 6.92
N LEU A 13 0.90 9.03 8.20
CA LEU A 13 1.76 9.42 9.31
C LEU A 13 3.08 8.66 9.27
N ASP A 14 3.05 7.33 9.17
CA ASP A 14 4.25 6.48 9.11
C ASP A 14 5.15 6.89 7.93
N PHE A 15 4.58 7.06 6.74
CA PHE A 15 5.33 7.49 5.57
C PHE A 15 5.99 8.86 5.73
N ILE A 16 5.29 9.83 6.33
CA ILE A 16 5.85 11.16 6.62
C ILE A 16 7.01 11.05 7.62
N LEU A 17 6.86 10.24 8.66
CA LEU A 17 7.89 10.04 9.68
C LEU A 17 9.16 9.41 9.09
N ASP A 18 9.01 8.40 8.23
CA ASP A 18 10.14 7.78 7.54
C ASP A 18 10.85 8.75 6.61
N ALA A 19 10.08 9.53 5.83
CA ALA A 19 10.64 10.53 4.92
C ALA A 19 11.42 11.62 5.69
N LEU A 20 10.87 12.09 6.83
CA LEU A 20 11.55 13.03 7.71
C LEU A 20 12.82 12.42 8.32
N PHE A 21 12.75 11.15 8.71
CA PHE A 21 13.89 10.42 9.24
C PHE A 21 15.03 10.34 8.22
N VAL A 22 14.76 9.96 6.97
CA VAL A 22 15.75 9.93 5.88
C VAL A 22 16.35 11.32 5.64
N LYS A 23 15.52 12.36 5.59
CA LYS A 23 15.97 13.75 5.39
C LYS A 23 16.92 14.21 6.50
N ASN A 24 16.65 13.84 7.75
CA ASN A 24 17.46 14.24 8.89
C ASN A 24 18.72 13.38 9.06
N GLN A 25 18.66 12.09 8.70
CA GLN A 25 19.79 11.15 8.81
C GLN A 25 21.00 11.49 7.95
N GLY A 26 20.80 12.09 6.78
CA GLY A 26 21.91 12.41 5.85
C GLY A 26 23.00 13.31 6.45
N LYS A 27 22.72 13.97 7.59
CA LYS A 27 23.66 14.80 8.34
C LYS A 27 24.36 14.07 9.49
N ASP A 28 23.72 13.05 10.07
CA ASP A 28 24.17 12.40 11.31
C ASP A 28 24.99 11.13 11.04
N VAL A 29 24.50 10.26 10.13
CA VAL A 29 25.12 8.95 9.85
C VAL A 29 25.09 8.68 8.34
N PRO A 30 26.10 9.15 7.58
CA PRO A 30 26.11 9.08 6.12
C PRO A 30 26.02 7.65 5.56
N SER A 31 26.51 6.65 6.30
CA SER A 31 26.47 5.24 5.89
C SER A 31 25.06 4.65 5.85
N LEU A 32 24.12 5.17 6.64
CA LEU A 32 22.73 4.70 6.68
C LEU A 32 21.84 5.44 5.68
N TYR A 33 22.25 6.60 5.16
CA TYR A 33 21.42 7.43 4.28
C TYR A 33 20.98 6.70 3.00
N VAL A 34 21.92 6.02 2.32
CA VAL A 34 21.62 5.28 1.09
C VAL A 34 20.71 4.07 1.37
N PRO A 35 20.99 3.20 2.36
CA PRO A 35 20.06 2.16 2.78
C PRO A 35 18.65 2.68 3.08
N SER A 36 18.52 3.79 3.82
CA SER A 36 17.21 4.37 4.16
C SER A 36 16.39 4.77 2.94
N ILE A 37 17.03 5.34 1.91
CA ILE A 37 16.34 5.68 0.65
C ILE A 37 15.89 4.41 -0.07
N ILE A 38 16.74 3.38 -0.13
CA ILE A 38 16.44 2.13 -0.82
C ILE A 38 15.23 1.44 -0.17
N PHE A 39 15.22 1.35 1.16
CA PHE A 39 14.13 0.71 1.91
C PHE A 39 12.88 1.60 2.04
N LEU A 40 12.96 2.90 1.75
CA LEU A 40 11.78 3.76 1.61
C LEU A 40 11.17 3.66 0.21
N ILE A 41 11.96 3.78 -0.85
CA ILE A 41 11.46 3.90 -2.23
C ILE A 41 11.22 2.52 -2.86
N GLY A 42 12.10 1.55 -2.61
CA GLY A 42 12.04 0.22 -3.22
C GLY A 42 10.71 -0.49 -2.94
N PRO A 43 10.32 -0.67 -1.66
CA PRO A 43 9.04 -1.26 -1.30
C PRO A 43 7.83 -0.51 -1.86
N VAL A 44 7.86 0.83 -1.88
CA VAL A 44 6.79 1.65 -2.46
C VAL A 44 6.56 1.30 -3.93
N ILE A 45 7.63 1.19 -4.72
CA ILE A 45 7.52 0.81 -6.13
C ILE A 45 6.95 -0.60 -6.27
N VAL A 46 7.47 -1.57 -5.50
CA VAL A 46 7.01 -2.96 -5.53
C VAL A 46 5.52 -3.05 -5.20
N ASN A 47 5.06 -2.35 -4.17
CA ASN A 47 3.67 -2.33 -3.74
C ASN A 47 2.73 -1.68 -4.78
N ILE A 48 3.14 -0.57 -5.41
CA ILE A 48 2.36 0.04 -6.50
C ILE A 48 2.25 -0.92 -7.68
N VAL A 49 3.34 -1.57 -8.06
CA VAL A 49 3.33 -2.54 -9.17
C VAL A 49 2.43 -3.72 -8.84
N LEU A 50 2.55 -4.28 -7.63
CA LEU A 50 1.73 -5.40 -7.18
C LEU A 50 0.24 -5.04 -7.14
N SER A 51 -0.10 -3.86 -6.61
CA SER A 51 -1.50 -3.40 -6.52
C SER A 51 -2.13 -3.21 -7.91
N LEU A 52 -1.38 -2.61 -8.85
CA LEU A 52 -1.82 -2.47 -10.24
C LEU A 52 -1.97 -3.84 -10.91
N MET A 53 -1.04 -4.79 -10.69
CA MET A 53 -1.16 -6.15 -11.21
C MET A 53 -2.41 -6.84 -10.70
N ILE A 54 -2.74 -6.73 -9.41
CA ILE A 54 -3.96 -7.31 -8.83
C ILE A 54 -5.21 -6.72 -9.50
N ILE A 55 -5.30 -5.40 -9.63
CA ILE A 55 -6.45 -4.73 -10.25
C ILE A 55 -6.59 -5.13 -11.74
N ILE A 56 -5.49 -5.17 -12.48
CA ILE A 56 -5.50 -5.54 -13.90
C ILE A 56 -5.85 -7.02 -14.07
N ASN A 57 -5.30 -7.90 -13.23
CA ASN A 57 -5.61 -9.33 -13.27
C ASN A 57 -7.08 -9.59 -12.92
N GLU A 58 -7.63 -8.88 -11.93
CA GLU A 58 -9.04 -8.97 -11.58
C GLU A 58 -9.94 -8.54 -12.76
N LYS A 59 -9.57 -7.45 -13.45
CA LYS A 59 -10.24 -7.03 -14.68
C LYS A 59 -10.16 -8.09 -15.79
N LYS A 60 -9.03 -8.80 -15.92
CA LYS A 60 -8.81 -9.84 -16.94
C LYS A 60 -9.54 -11.15 -16.65
N LYS A 61 -9.82 -11.47 -15.38
CA LYS A 61 -10.60 -12.67 -14.99
C LYS A 61 -12.02 -12.71 -15.58
N GLY A 62 -12.48 -11.61 -16.18
CA GLY A 62 -13.71 -11.59 -16.97
C GLY A 62 -14.98 -11.40 -16.16
N SER A 63 -14.89 -11.07 -14.86
CA SER A 63 -16.09 -10.73 -14.09
C SER A 63 -16.68 -9.42 -14.62
N THR A 64 -17.92 -9.50 -15.09
CA THR A 64 -18.65 -8.36 -15.62
C THR A 64 -18.87 -7.29 -14.54
N GLU A 65 -19.03 -7.72 -13.30
CA GLU A 65 -19.23 -6.85 -12.14
C GLU A 65 -18.00 -6.02 -11.79
N PHE A 66 -16.81 -6.62 -11.70
CA PHE A 66 -15.58 -5.87 -11.40
C PHE A 66 -15.25 -4.90 -12.52
N ARG A 67 -15.41 -5.33 -13.78
CA ARG A 67 -15.17 -4.47 -14.93
C ARG A 67 -16.08 -3.24 -14.93
N ARG A 68 -17.37 -3.41 -14.57
CA ARG A 68 -18.32 -2.31 -14.45
C ARG A 68 -17.97 -1.39 -13.30
N TRP A 69 -17.68 -1.94 -12.12
CA TRP A 69 -17.22 -1.17 -10.98
C TRP A 69 -15.94 -0.38 -11.30
N PHE A 70 -14.97 -1.00 -11.99
CA PHE A 70 -13.72 -0.37 -12.37
C PHE A 70 -13.93 0.75 -13.39
N TYR A 71 -14.86 0.60 -14.34
CA TYR A 71 -15.19 1.68 -15.28
C TYR A 71 -15.71 2.92 -14.54
N ASP A 72 -16.62 2.72 -13.58
CA ASP A 72 -17.23 3.80 -12.80
C ASP A 72 -16.27 4.42 -11.75
N ASN A 73 -15.22 3.68 -11.34
CA ASN A 73 -14.35 4.04 -10.21
C ASN A 73 -12.85 3.98 -10.53
N SER A 74 -12.45 4.00 -11.80
CA SER A 74 -11.06 3.79 -12.24
C SER A 74 -10.05 4.75 -11.59
N SER A 75 -10.40 6.04 -11.49
CA SER A 75 -9.57 7.04 -10.80
C SER A 75 -9.40 6.74 -9.31
N PHE A 76 -10.46 6.25 -8.65
CA PHE A 76 -10.39 5.84 -7.24
C PHE A 76 -9.54 4.58 -7.07
N ALA A 77 -9.68 3.60 -7.95
CA ALA A 77 -8.85 2.39 -7.96
C ALA A 77 -7.36 2.72 -8.17
N ALA A 78 -7.04 3.63 -9.09
CA ALA A 78 -5.67 4.10 -9.31
C ALA A 78 -5.11 4.84 -8.09
N THR A 79 -5.91 5.70 -7.46
CA THR A 79 -5.50 6.39 -6.23
C THR A 79 -5.22 5.41 -5.09
N ALA A 80 -6.09 4.41 -4.92
CA ALA A 80 -5.86 3.35 -3.94
C ALA A 80 -4.61 2.52 -4.25
N ALA A 81 -4.31 2.27 -5.53
CA ALA A 81 -3.09 1.58 -5.94
C ALA A 81 -1.81 2.37 -5.62
N VAL A 82 -1.84 3.70 -5.81
CA VAL A 82 -0.73 4.59 -5.42
C VAL A 82 -0.56 4.64 -3.90
N LEU A 83 -1.65 4.80 -3.15
CA LEU A 83 -1.61 4.78 -1.68
C LEU A 83 -1.17 3.42 -1.14
N ALA A 84 -1.53 2.34 -1.82
CA ALA A 84 -1.04 1.00 -1.50
C ALA A 84 0.48 0.88 -1.60
N GLY A 85 1.13 1.78 -2.34
CA GLY A 85 2.58 1.96 -2.32
C GLY A 85 3.13 2.15 -0.91
N ALA A 86 2.54 3.07 -0.15
CA ALA A 86 2.94 3.35 1.23
C ALA A 86 2.51 2.22 2.18
N ASP A 87 1.30 1.68 2.01
CA ASP A 87 0.85 0.50 2.75
C ASP A 87 -0.20 -0.28 1.94
N MET A 88 0.14 -1.52 1.62
CA MET A 88 -0.70 -2.43 0.84
C MET A 88 -2.08 -2.70 1.49
N SER A 89 -2.21 -2.49 2.80
CA SER A 89 -3.48 -2.57 3.53
C SER A 89 -4.52 -1.57 3.00
N THR A 90 -4.07 -0.46 2.40
CA THR A 90 -4.94 0.56 1.80
C THR A 90 -5.77 0.02 0.65
N LEU A 91 -5.30 -1.02 -0.06
CA LEU A 91 -6.08 -1.64 -1.14
C LEU A 91 -7.36 -2.32 -0.62
N LYS A 92 -7.41 -2.67 0.67
CA LYS A 92 -8.61 -3.21 1.34
C LYS A 92 -9.77 -2.22 1.36
N LEU A 93 -9.50 -0.91 1.25
CA LEU A 93 -10.55 0.10 1.13
C LEU A 93 -11.50 -0.19 -0.03
N LEU A 94 -10.95 -0.70 -1.13
CA LEU A 94 -11.72 -0.95 -2.33
C LEU A 94 -12.86 -1.96 -2.10
N TYR A 95 -12.72 -2.90 -1.15
CA TYR A 95 -13.75 -3.91 -0.82
C TYR A 95 -14.18 -3.90 0.66
N SER A 96 -14.01 -2.76 1.33
CA SER A 96 -14.27 -2.60 2.77
C SER A 96 -15.75 -2.35 3.13
N GLU A 97 -16.60 -2.12 2.12
CA GLU A 97 -18.03 -1.79 2.25
C GLU A 97 -18.31 -0.55 3.12
N ILE A 98 -17.35 0.37 3.21
CA ILE A 98 -17.48 1.61 4.00
C ILE A 98 -18.73 2.38 3.56
N PHE A 99 -19.60 2.65 4.54
CA PHE A 99 -20.88 3.34 4.38
C PHE A 99 -21.79 2.76 3.26
N ARG A 100 -21.59 1.49 2.88
CA ARG A 100 -22.27 0.83 1.74
C ARG A 100 -22.17 1.62 0.43
N MET A 101 -21.16 2.49 0.31
CA MET A 101 -20.96 3.27 -0.90
C MET A 101 -20.38 2.37 -1.99
N LYS A 102 -20.89 2.51 -3.22
CA LYS A 102 -20.44 1.73 -4.37
C LYS A 102 -18.92 1.82 -4.62
N LYS A 103 -18.29 2.95 -4.26
CA LYS A 103 -16.84 3.16 -4.42
C LYS A 103 -15.99 2.23 -3.54
N PHE A 104 -16.47 1.84 -2.37
CA PHE A 104 -15.75 0.95 -1.42
C PHE A 104 -16.26 -0.49 -1.46
N ASN A 105 -17.03 -0.85 -2.49
CA ASN A 105 -17.61 -2.18 -2.67
C ASN A 105 -17.22 -2.77 -4.04
N ALA A 106 -15.92 -2.86 -4.28
CA ALA A 106 -15.35 -3.52 -5.44
C ALA A 106 -15.55 -5.04 -5.32
N PRO A 107 -16.12 -5.71 -6.33
CA PRO A 107 -16.39 -7.14 -6.30
C PRO A 107 -15.11 -7.93 -6.65
N PHE A 108 -14.13 -7.90 -5.76
CA PHE A 108 -12.90 -8.70 -5.88
C PHE A 108 -13.21 -10.18 -5.62
N SER A 109 -12.60 -11.04 -6.44
CA SER A 109 -12.49 -12.48 -6.20
C SER A 109 -11.72 -12.80 -4.93
N ASP A 110 -12.01 -13.94 -4.32
CA ASP A 110 -11.34 -14.36 -3.08
C ASP A 110 -9.84 -14.63 -3.27
N ASP A 111 -9.43 -15.06 -4.47
CA ASP A 111 -8.00 -15.16 -4.80
C ASP A 111 -7.32 -13.79 -4.73
N SER A 112 -7.95 -12.74 -5.26
CA SER A 112 -7.37 -11.40 -5.29
C SER A 112 -7.36 -10.78 -3.90
N LYS A 113 -8.39 -11.03 -3.07
CA LYS A 113 -8.34 -10.67 -1.64
C LYS A 113 -7.19 -11.38 -0.93
N THR A 114 -6.98 -12.66 -1.22
CA THR A 114 -5.86 -13.44 -0.70
C THR A 114 -4.51 -12.87 -1.14
N MET A 115 -4.38 -12.49 -2.42
CA MET A 115 -3.17 -11.81 -2.93
C MET A 115 -2.93 -10.47 -2.25
N ILE A 116 -3.97 -9.69 -1.97
CA ILE A 116 -3.86 -8.43 -1.21
C ILE A 116 -3.35 -8.70 0.21
N LEU A 117 -3.86 -9.74 0.88
CA LEU A 117 -3.40 -10.13 2.21
C LEU A 117 -1.92 -10.56 2.20
N TRP A 118 -1.51 -11.39 1.25
CA TRP A 118 -0.10 -11.76 1.08
C TRP A 118 0.77 -10.54 0.75
N GLY A 119 0.27 -9.62 -0.08
CA GLY A 119 0.93 -8.35 -0.36
C GLY A 119 1.17 -7.52 0.89
N CYS A 120 0.22 -7.48 1.83
CA CYS A 120 0.42 -6.81 3.12
C CYS A 120 1.56 -7.45 3.92
N VAL A 121 1.59 -8.78 4.00
CA VAL A 121 2.64 -9.51 4.73
C VAL A 121 4.02 -9.25 4.11
N ILE A 122 4.11 -9.33 2.78
CA ILE A 122 5.36 -9.08 2.05
C ILE A 122 5.81 -7.64 2.25
N SER A 123 4.91 -6.67 2.09
CA SER A 123 5.17 -5.24 2.30
C SER A 123 5.81 -4.99 3.66
N SER A 124 5.22 -5.54 4.73
CA SER A 124 5.77 -5.34 6.08
C SER A 124 7.15 -5.96 6.27
N ILE A 125 7.44 -7.08 5.61
CA ILE A 125 8.76 -7.72 5.69
C ILE A 125 9.83 -6.90 4.95
N ILE A 126 9.49 -6.29 3.81
CA ILE A 126 10.47 -5.59 2.96
C ILE A 126 10.58 -4.09 3.25
N ALA A 127 9.57 -3.47 3.86
CA ALA A 127 9.54 -2.06 4.22
C ALA A 127 9.73 -1.88 5.73
N ASP A 128 8.72 -2.28 6.50
CA ASP A 128 8.61 -1.96 7.92
C ASP A 128 9.78 -2.53 8.73
N ILE A 129 10.14 -3.80 8.50
CA ILE A 129 11.25 -4.44 9.24
C ILE A 129 12.59 -3.76 8.94
N PRO A 130 13.05 -3.59 7.69
CA PRO A 130 14.28 -2.86 7.40
C PRO A 130 14.29 -1.41 7.90
N GLN A 131 13.19 -0.67 7.72
CA GLN A 131 13.09 0.70 8.23
C GLN A 131 13.20 0.75 9.76
N PHE A 132 12.53 -0.17 10.47
CA PHE A 132 12.64 -0.30 11.92
C PHE A 132 14.07 -0.61 12.35
N VAL A 133 14.75 -1.56 11.70
CA VAL A 133 16.15 -1.89 11.99
C VAL A 133 17.04 -0.66 11.82
N ILE A 134 16.90 0.08 10.73
CA ILE A 134 17.70 1.29 10.48
C ILE A 134 17.42 2.37 11.54
N GLN A 135 16.17 2.55 11.95
CA GLN A 135 15.79 3.51 12.98
C GLN A 135 16.38 3.15 14.36
N VAL A 136 16.37 1.86 14.72
CA VAL A 136 16.96 1.37 15.97
C VAL A 136 18.49 1.46 15.93
N CYS A 137 19.14 1.15 14.80
CA CYS A 137 20.59 1.23 14.66
C CYS A 137 21.15 2.65 14.65
N LYS A 138 20.32 3.68 14.44
CA LYS A 138 20.74 5.09 14.56
C LYS A 138 20.80 5.57 16.03
N LYS A 139 20.17 4.85 16.96
CA LYS A 139 20.15 5.21 18.39
C LYS A 139 21.45 4.86 19.09
#